data_AF-A0A4R5WAA4-F1
#
_entry.id   AF-A0A4R5WAA4-F1
#
_cell.length_a   1.000
_cell.length_b   1.000
_cell.length_c   1.000
_cell.angle_alpha   90.00
_cell.angle_beta   90.00
_cell.angle_gamma   90.00
#
_symmetry.space_group_name_H-M   'P 1'
#
loop_
_entity.id
_entity.type
_entity.pdbx_description
1 polymer ?
#
loop_
_entity_poly.entity_id
_entity_poly.type
_entity_poly.pdbx_seq_one_letter_code
_entity_poly.pdbx_strand_id
1 'polypeptide(L)'
;MLDNALVRRCGSAATVMIGGIGTAGIALAPPAAAVHAEQYISTYCRPATVQDCRQPAVLRFDLPTDDWVQPSFTNAADGCSDISVRFSVSPAGTPGTLSSSYRLSPGQTAVGPHAHMSAGAMQVSVFATGIEGGCNTGALMAWGGTVSVDSTGKPNLPDAGPRPTPTPIPTPTGPVVH
;
A
#
# COMPACT_ATOMS: atom_id res chain seq x y z
N MET A 1 -19.06 -57.88 9.05
CA MET A 1 -20.06 -57.74 7.97
C MET A 1 -20.44 -56.27 7.92
N LEU A 2 -20.15 -55.46 6.91
CA LEU A 2 -19.29 -55.57 5.73
C LEU A 2 -19.02 -54.11 5.32
N ASP A 3 -17.76 -53.79 5.00
CA ASP A 3 -17.29 -52.51 4.47
C ASP A 3 -17.85 -52.17 3.07
N ASN A 4 -17.92 -50.87 2.74
CA ASN A 4 -17.47 -50.23 1.48
C ASN A 4 -18.06 -48.80 1.38
N ALA A 5 -17.30 -47.72 1.58
CA ALA A 5 -16.23 -47.15 0.74
C ALA A 5 -16.75 -46.45 -0.54
N LEU A 6 -16.49 -45.14 -0.66
CA LEU A 6 -15.77 -44.64 -1.84
C LEU A 6 -15.01 -43.33 -1.56
N VAL A 7 -13.70 -43.50 -1.51
CA VAL A 7 -12.64 -42.48 -1.58
C VAL A 7 -12.63 -41.88 -2.99
N ARG A 8 -12.46 -40.55 -3.13
CA ARG A 8 -12.06 -39.92 -4.39
C ARG A 8 -10.77 -39.13 -4.21
N ARG A 9 -9.66 -39.88 -4.31
CA ARG A 9 -8.28 -39.40 -4.40
C ARG A 9 -7.96 -39.28 -5.89
N CYS A 10 -7.86 -38.07 -6.42
CA CYS A 10 -7.34 -37.85 -7.77
C CYS A 10 -5.83 -38.04 -7.74
N GLY A 11 -5.37 -39.22 -8.19
CA GLY A 11 -3.99 -39.48 -8.54
C GLY A 11 -3.93 -39.93 -10.00
N SER A 12 -2.97 -39.38 -10.74
CA SER A 12 -2.38 -39.91 -11.99
C SER A 12 -1.26 -38.95 -12.36
N ALA A 13 -0.05 -39.35 -12.75
CA ALA A 13 0.62 -40.63 -12.78
C ALA A 13 2.12 -40.29 -12.88
N ALA A 14 2.96 -40.92 -12.07
CA ALA A 14 4.40 -40.79 -12.18
C ALA A 14 4.89 -41.78 -13.26
N THR A 15 5.33 -41.26 -14.40
CA THR A 15 6.12 -42.04 -15.37
C THR A 15 7.57 -41.61 -15.23
N VAL A 16 8.37 -42.48 -14.59
CA VAL A 16 9.82 -42.33 -14.46
C VAL A 16 10.44 -42.70 -15.82
N MET A 17 11.07 -41.73 -16.48
CA MET A 17 12.04 -41.97 -17.55
C MET A 17 13.40 -41.45 -17.06
N ILE A 18 14.29 -42.38 -16.75
CA ILE A 18 15.69 -42.12 -16.40
C ILE A 18 16.44 -41.88 -17.71
N GLY A 19 17.04 -40.69 -17.88
CA GLY A 19 17.93 -40.42 -18.99
C GLY A 19 18.56 -39.02 -18.90
N GLY A 20 19.88 -38.99 -18.67
CA GLY A 20 20.72 -37.82 -18.97
C GLY A 20 21.04 -36.92 -17.78
N ILE A 21 22.30 -36.98 -17.31
CA ILE A 21 22.88 -36.09 -16.30
C ILE A 21 23.11 -34.72 -16.94
N GLY A 22 22.41 -33.72 -16.43
CA GLY A 22 22.62 -32.30 -16.71
C GLY A 22 21.89 -31.51 -15.64
N THR A 23 22.44 -31.47 -14.42
CA THR A 23 21.85 -30.78 -13.28
C THR A 23 21.94 -29.26 -13.46
N ALA A 24 21.09 -28.69 -14.30
CA ALA A 24 20.71 -27.30 -14.14
C ALA A 24 19.82 -27.23 -12.90
N GLY A 25 20.43 -26.93 -11.75
CA GLY A 25 19.68 -26.61 -10.54
C GLY A 25 18.86 -25.37 -10.82
N ILE A 26 17.57 -25.55 -11.13
CA ILE A 26 16.63 -24.44 -11.15
C ILE A 26 16.45 -24.05 -9.68
N ALA A 27 17.25 -23.09 -9.23
CA ALA A 27 16.99 -22.39 -7.99
C ALA A 27 15.65 -21.67 -8.17
N LEU A 28 14.57 -22.33 -7.77
CA LEU A 28 13.28 -21.68 -7.57
C LEU A 28 13.51 -20.70 -6.42
N ALA A 29 13.76 -19.43 -6.75
CA ALA A 29 13.70 -18.37 -5.76
C ALA A 29 12.34 -18.48 -5.06
N PRO A 30 12.29 -18.44 -3.72
CA PRO A 30 11.02 -18.44 -3.02
C PRO A 30 10.16 -17.30 -3.58
N PRO A 31 8.85 -17.50 -3.79
CA PRO A 31 7.99 -16.42 -4.24
C PRO A 31 8.13 -15.27 -3.24
N ALA A 32 8.48 -14.08 -3.73
CA ALA A 32 8.37 -12.88 -2.92
C ALA A 32 6.91 -12.81 -2.46
N ALA A 33 6.68 -12.98 -1.16
CA ALA A 33 5.35 -12.88 -0.58
C ALA A 33 4.95 -11.40 -0.66
N ALA A 34 4.20 -11.04 -1.70
CA ALA A 34 3.57 -9.73 -1.78
C ALA A 34 2.57 -9.62 -0.62
N VAL A 35 2.81 -8.66 0.27
CA VAL A 35 1.91 -8.38 1.39
C VAL A 35 0.68 -7.67 0.85
N HIS A 36 -0.49 -8.20 1.16
CA HIS A 36 -1.77 -7.54 0.94
C HIS A 36 -2.59 -7.66 2.23
N ALA A 37 -3.07 -6.54 2.74
CA ALA A 37 -4.00 -6.50 3.84
C ALA A 37 -5.15 -5.54 3.53
N GLU A 38 -6.38 -5.96 3.82
CA GLU A 38 -7.58 -5.20 3.54
C GLU A 38 -8.56 -5.33 4.71
N GLN A 39 -9.26 -4.24 5.01
CA GLN A 39 -10.29 -4.20 6.03
C GLN A 39 -11.37 -3.18 5.69
N TYR A 40 -12.63 -3.57 5.89
CA TYR A 40 -13.72 -2.60 5.98
C TYR A 40 -13.73 -1.94 7.36
N ILE A 41 -13.76 -0.61 7.37
CA ILE A 41 -13.74 0.23 8.56
C ILE A 41 -15.04 1.04 8.66
N SER A 42 -15.53 1.17 9.89
CA SER A 42 -16.65 2.04 10.23
C SER A 42 -16.31 2.75 11.54
N THR A 43 -16.26 4.07 11.50
CA THR A 43 -15.80 4.89 12.62
C THR A 43 -16.86 5.90 13.00
N TYR A 44 -17.12 6.02 14.30
CA TYR A 44 -18.01 7.02 14.87
C TYR A 44 -17.20 8.18 15.45
N CYS A 45 -17.53 9.39 15.05
CA CYS A 45 -16.81 10.57 15.50
C CYS A 45 -17.29 11.01 16.88
N ARG A 46 -16.36 11.37 17.75
CA ARG A 46 -16.66 11.91 19.08
C ARG A 46 -15.88 13.22 19.31
N PRO A 47 -16.59 14.33 19.63
CA PRO A 47 -18.05 14.46 19.64
C PRO A 47 -18.61 14.34 18.22
N ALA A 48 -19.88 13.93 18.08
CA ALA A 48 -20.50 13.78 16.75
C ALA A 48 -20.89 15.14 16.12
N THR A 49 -20.43 16.26 16.67
CA THR A 49 -20.81 17.62 16.26
C THR A 49 -19.69 18.35 15.53
N VAL A 50 -18.64 17.64 15.09
CA VAL A 50 -17.48 18.23 14.41
C VAL A 50 -17.29 17.64 13.03
N GLN A 51 -16.69 18.40 12.12
CA GLN A 51 -16.30 17.90 10.80
C GLN A 51 -15.05 17.02 10.88
N ASP A 52 -14.09 17.40 11.73
CA ASP A 52 -12.82 16.69 11.87
C ASP A 52 -12.96 15.51 12.85
N CYS A 53 -12.92 14.29 12.31
CA CYS A 53 -13.06 13.08 13.10
C CYS A 53 -11.75 12.72 13.79
N ARG A 54 -11.70 12.90 15.11
CA ARG A 54 -10.48 12.66 15.91
C ARG A 54 -10.12 11.18 16.05
N GLN A 55 -11.06 10.28 15.75
CA GLN A 55 -10.87 8.84 15.79
C GLN A 55 -10.37 8.38 14.42
N PRO A 56 -9.09 7.99 14.28
CA PRO A 56 -8.64 7.38 13.05
C PRO A 56 -9.16 5.95 12.95
N ALA A 57 -9.38 5.50 11.72
CA ALA A 57 -9.48 4.07 11.45
C ALA A 57 -8.07 3.49 11.28
N VAL A 58 -7.83 2.29 11.78
CA VAL A 58 -6.50 1.68 11.81
C VAL A 58 -6.55 0.27 11.25
N LEU A 59 -5.82 0.04 10.16
CA LEU A 59 -5.49 -1.27 9.62
C LEU A 59 -4.10 -1.67 10.13
N ARG A 60 -3.98 -2.87 10.71
CA ARG A 60 -2.69 -3.44 11.16
C ARG A 60 -2.29 -4.60 10.27
N PHE A 61 -1.00 -4.73 9.99
CA PHE A 61 -0.44 -5.77 9.15
C PHE A 61 1.03 -6.00 9.51
N ASP A 62 1.59 -7.14 9.09
CA ASP A 62 3.00 -7.48 9.32
C ASP A 62 3.76 -7.49 7.99
N LEU A 63 4.93 -6.83 7.97
CA LEU A 63 5.88 -6.91 6.88
C LEU A 63 6.95 -7.96 7.18
N PRO A 64 7.09 -9.03 6.36
CA PRO A 64 8.09 -10.07 6.61
C PRO A 64 9.52 -9.59 6.35
N THR A 65 9.68 -8.61 5.45
CA THR A 65 10.96 -8.01 5.05
C THR A 65 10.78 -6.51 4.85
N ASP A 66 11.90 -5.78 4.81
CA ASP A 66 11.91 -4.38 4.39
C ASP A 66 11.32 -4.26 2.98
N ASP A 67 10.36 -3.35 2.79
CA ASP A 67 9.69 -3.15 1.50
C ASP A 67 9.03 -1.78 1.39
N TRP A 68 8.57 -1.45 0.19
CA TRP A 68 7.68 -0.33 -0.04
C TRP A 68 6.24 -0.76 0.01
N VAL A 69 5.42 0.07 0.64
CA VAL A 69 3.99 -0.15 0.79
C VAL A 69 3.19 1.04 0.27
N GLN A 70 2.01 0.75 -0.24
CA GLN A 70 1.10 1.73 -0.81
C GLN A 70 -0.30 1.50 -0.24
N PRO A 71 -0.80 2.36 0.67
CA PRO A 71 -2.16 2.25 1.14
C PRO A 71 -3.15 2.81 0.12
N SER A 72 -4.37 2.28 0.16
CA SER A 72 -5.52 2.83 -0.54
C SER A 72 -6.74 2.87 0.38
N PHE A 73 -7.67 3.78 0.10
CA PHE A 73 -8.95 3.84 0.81
C PHE A 73 -10.08 4.13 -0.17
N THR A 74 -11.11 3.29 -0.15
CA THR A 74 -12.34 3.46 -0.91
C THR A 74 -13.45 3.91 0.02
N ASN A 75 -13.99 5.11 -0.21
CA ASN A 75 -15.12 5.62 0.57
C ASN A 75 -16.37 4.75 0.34
N ALA A 76 -17.12 4.46 1.39
CA ALA A 76 -18.31 3.61 1.28
C ALA A 76 -19.31 4.19 0.26
N ALA A 77 -19.87 3.32 -0.58
CA ALA A 77 -20.72 3.73 -1.71
C ALA A 77 -22.14 4.13 -1.27
N ASP A 78 -22.56 3.71 -0.08
CA ASP A 78 -23.83 4.07 0.57
C ASP A 78 -23.77 5.44 1.30
N GLY A 79 -22.62 6.12 1.26
CA GLY A 79 -22.48 7.47 1.77
C GLY A 79 -23.34 8.50 1.02
N CYS A 80 -23.66 9.61 1.69
CA CYS A 80 -24.52 10.67 1.16
C CYS A 80 -23.85 12.06 1.13
N SER A 81 -22.57 12.15 1.44
CA SER A 81 -21.75 13.36 1.35
C SER A 81 -20.31 13.00 0.99
N ASP A 82 -19.55 13.98 0.52
CA ASP A 82 -18.11 13.81 0.33
C ASP A 82 -17.36 13.83 1.66
N ILE A 83 -16.16 13.25 1.67
CA ILE A 83 -15.20 13.34 2.77
C ILE A 83 -13.81 13.71 2.24
N SER A 84 -12.97 14.25 3.12
CA SER A 84 -11.55 14.44 2.89
C SER A 84 -10.76 13.48 3.76
N VAL A 85 -9.95 12.60 3.16
CA VAL A 85 -9.13 11.63 3.90
C VAL A 85 -7.65 11.97 3.89
N ARG A 86 -6.94 11.58 4.95
CA ARG A 86 -5.48 11.63 5.05
C ARG A 86 -4.97 10.30 5.56
N PHE A 87 -3.81 9.88 5.06
CA PHE A 87 -3.16 8.64 5.46
C PHE A 87 -1.97 8.92 6.37
N SER A 88 -1.68 7.98 7.26
CA SER A 88 -0.41 7.86 7.97
C SER A 88 0.01 6.40 7.96
N VAL A 89 1.24 6.13 7.52
CA VAL A 89 1.84 4.79 7.56
C VAL A 89 2.97 4.83 8.57
N SER A 90 2.98 3.90 9.54
CA SER A 90 3.98 3.87 10.60
C SER A 90 4.13 2.47 11.21
N PRO A 91 5.23 2.19 11.92
CA PRO A 91 5.30 1.06 12.85
C PRO A 91 4.14 1.08 13.83
N ALA A 92 3.61 -0.10 14.14
CA ALA A 92 2.47 -0.24 15.03
C ALA A 92 2.73 0.44 16.39
N GLY A 93 1.81 1.31 16.82
CA GLY A 93 1.91 2.05 18.07
C GLY A 93 2.79 3.32 18.01
N THR A 94 3.36 3.66 16.85
CA THR A 94 4.14 4.90 16.67
C THR A 94 3.36 5.94 15.86
N PRO A 95 3.52 7.25 16.16
CA PRO A 95 2.93 8.30 15.34
C PRO A 95 3.63 8.36 13.97
N GLY A 96 2.84 8.36 12.89
CA GLY A 96 3.36 8.55 11.53
C GLY A 96 3.15 9.98 11.01
N THR A 97 3.76 10.27 9.87
CA THR A 97 3.54 11.53 9.16
C THR A 97 2.24 11.46 8.36
N LEU A 98 1.42 12.50 8.48
CA LEU A 98 0.18 12.62 7.72
C LEU A 98 0.46 13.05 6.27
N SER A 99 -0.21 12.39 5.32
CA SER A 99 -0.21 12.79 3.92
C SER A 99 -0.95 14.11 3.67
N SER A 100 -0.93 14.54 2.40
CA SER A 100 -1.92 15.45 1.84
C SER A 100 -3.34 14.90 1.98
N SER A 101 -4.31 15.79 1.88
CA SER A 101 -5.74 15.45 1.89
C SER A 101 -6.21 15.00 0.51
N TYR A 102 -7.09 14.00 0.50
CA TYR A 102 -7.77 13.49 -0.70
C TYR A 102 -9.27 13.62 -0.53
N ARG A 103 -9.92 14.42 -1.39
CA ARG A 103 -11.38 14.50 -1.41
C ARG A 103 -11.96 13.29 -2.15
N LEU A 104 -12.95 12.65 -1.56
CA LEU A 104 -13.62 11.47 -2.09
C LEU A 104 -15.13 11.62 -1.98
N SER A 105 -15.81 11.46 -3.11
CA SER A 105 -17.24 11.16 -3.14
C SER A 105 -17.50 9.69 -2.76
N PRO A 106 -18.75 9.32 -2.41
CA PRO A 106 -19.11 7.93 -2.15
C PRO A 106 -18.66 6.99 -3.28
N GLY A 107 -18.03 5.87 -2.92
CA GLY A 107 -17.50 4.88 -3.87
C GLY A 107 -16.17 5.25 -4.54
N GLN A 108 -15.60 6.44 -4.30
CA GLN A 108 -14.30 6.81 -4.85
C GLN A 108 -13.14 6.28 -4.02
N THR A 109 -12.02 6.00 -4.69
CA THR A 109 -10.79 5.49 -4.09
C THR A 109 -9.68 6.55 -4.13
N ALA A 110 -9.01 6.76 -3.00
CA ALA A 110 -7.74 7.47 -2.92
C ALA A 110 -6.57 6.49 -2.78
N VAL A 111 -5.46 6.80 -3.43
CA VAL A 111 -4.18 6.12 -3.23
C VAL A 111 -3.29 7.04 -2.39
N GLY A 112 -2.78 6.53 -1.27
CA GLY A 112 -2.01 7.30 -0.30
C GLY A 112 -0.53 7.48 -0.66
N PRO A 113 0.35 7.70 0.33
CA PRO A 113 1.79 7.82 0.08
C PRO A 113 2.47 6.47 -0.16
N HIS A 114 3.42 6.44 -1.10
CA HIS A 114 4.33 5.31 -1.30
C HIS A 114 5.46 5.39 -0.27
N ALA A 115 5.52 4.47 0.67
CA ALA A 115 6.42 4.57 1.82
C ALA A 115 7.33 3.34 1.94
N HIS A 116 8.62 3.56 2.14
CA HIS A 116 9.55 2.50 2.52
C HIS A 116 9.44 2.21 4.02
N MET A 117 9.28 0.94 4.36
CA MET A 117 9.04 0.45 5.71
C MET A 117 9.96 -0.74 6.01
N SER A 118 10.51 -0.79 7.21
CA SER A 118 11.30 -1.94 7.65
C SER A 118 10.40 -3.16 7.95
N ALA A 119 10.97 -4.35 8.06
CA ALA A 119 10.22 -5.52 8.50
C ALA A 119 9.62 -5.32 9.91
N GLY A 120 8.44 -5.91 10.15
CA GLY A 120 7.77 -5.93 11.45
C GLY A 120 6.30 -5.50 11.40
N ALA A 121 5.74 -5.28 12.59
CA ALA A 121 4.34 -4.89 12.77
C ALA A 121 4.12 -3.43 12.38
N MET A 122 3.21 -3.21 11.44
CA MET A 122 2.89 -1.92 10.84
C MET A 122 1.43 -1.56 11.02
N GLN A 123 1.13 -0.29 10.77
CA GLN A 123 -0.24 0.19 10.69
C GLN A 123 -0.41 1.27 9.62
N VAL A 124 -1.59 1.26 9.00
CA VAL A 124 -2.13 2.38 8.23
C VAL A 124 -3.24 3.02 9.05
N SER A 125 -3.10 4.30 9.36
CA SER A 125 -4.15 5.11 9.95
C SER A 125 -4.79 5.99 8.89
N VAL A 126 -6.11 5.95 8.79
CA VAL A 126 -6.90 6.82 7.91
C VAL A 126 -7.67 7.80 8.79
N PHE A 127 -7.52 9.09 8.48
CA PHE A 127 -8.21 10.19 9.13
C PHE A 127 -9.22 10.75 8.15
N ALA A 128 -10.40 11.16 8.64
CA ALA A 128 -11.44 11.73 7.81
C ALA A 128 -11.93 13.05 8.38
N THR A 129 -12.14 14.00 7.49
CA THR A 129 -12.84 15.25 7.74
C THR A 129 -14.07 15.28 6.83
N GLY A 130 -15.24 15.55 7.39
CA GLY A 130 -16.46 15.70 6.61
C GLY A 130 -16.42 16.97 5.75
N ILE A 131 -17.12 16.92 4.62
CA ILE A 131 -17.30 18.08 3.74
C ILE A 131 -18.81 18.36 3.70
N GLU A 132 -19.19 19.62 3.94
CA GLU A 132 -20.61 20.01 3.87
C GLU A 132 -21.17 19.80 2.46
N GLY A 133 -22.36 19.20 2.41
CA GLY A 133 -23.01 18.79 1.17
C GLY A 133 -23.79 17.49 1.35
N GLY A 134 -24.84 17.32 0.56
CA GLY A 134 -25.73 16.17 0.68
C GLY A 134 -26.33 16.08 2.08
N CYS A 135 -26.09 14.98 2.80
CA CYS A 135 -26.57 14.78 4.17
C CYS A 135 -25.69 15.40 5.27
N ASN A 136 -24.48 15.87 4.95
CA ASN A 136 -23.61 16.53 5.92
C ASN A 136 -23.95 18.02 5.96
N THR A 137 -24.58 18.46 7.05
CA THR A 137 -25.01 19.85 7.28
C THR A 137 -24.13 20.58 8.30
N GLY A 138 -22.86 20.20 8.42
CA GLY A 138 -21.90 20.84 9.35
C GLY A 138 -21.23 19.90 10.34
N ALA A 139 -21.52 18.59 10.29
CA ALA A 139 -20.89 17.61 11.17
C ALA A 139 -20.73 16.25 10.50
N LEU A 140 -19.59 15.60 10.76
CA LEU A 140 -19.34 14.21 10.39
C LEU A 140 -19.65 13.33 11.60
N MET A 141 -20.81 12.67 11.59
CA MET A 141 -21.23 11.78 12.69
C MET A 141 -20.46 10.45 12.66
N ALA A 142 -20.30 9.90 11.46
CA ALA A 142 -19.66 8.64 11.18
C ALA A 142 -19.16 8.62 9.74
N TRP A 143 -18.17 7.77 9.48
CA TRP A 143 -17.64 7.51 8.15
C TRP A 143 -17.15 6.08 8.06
N GLY A 144 -17.04 5.55 6.84
CA GLY A 144 -16.60 4.20 6.62
C GLY A 144 -16.16 3.97 5.19
N GLY A 145 -15.61 2.78 4.95
CA GLY A 145 -15.08 2.39 3.67
C GLY A 145 -14.10 1.24 3.80
N THR A 146 -13.42 0.92 2.70
CA THR A 146 -12.44 -0.16 2.66
C THR A 146 -11.05 0.44 2.62
N VAL A 147 -10.20 0.12 3.60
CA VAL A 147 -8.77 0.43 3.57
C VAL A 147 -8.01 -0.81 3.14
N SER A 148 -7.06 -0.65 2.21
CA SER A 148 -6.12 -1.70 1.84
C SER A 148 -4.69 -1.18 1.89
N VAL A 149 -3.74 -2.10 1.97
CA VAL A 149 -2.32 -1.84 1.78
C VAL A 149 -1.70 -2.98 1.01
N ASP A 150 -0.91 -2.61 0.02
CA ASP A 150 -0.16 -3.53 -0.82
C ASP A 150 1.34 -3.26 -0.67
N SER A 151 2.12 -4.32 -0.63
CA SER A 151 3.56 -4.29 -0.87
C SER A 151 3.76 -4.16 -2.38
N THR A 152 4.53 -3.15 -2.77
CA THR A 152 4.65 -2.71 -4.16
C THR A 152 6.06 -2.85 -4.71
N GLY A 153 7.04 -3.18 -3.87
CA GLY A 153 8.44 -3.13 -4.23
C GLY A 153 8.92 -1.68 -4.42
N LYS A 154 10.25 -1.53 -4.53
CA LYS A 154 10.85 -0.21 -4.77
C LYS A 154 10.23 0.45 -6.01
N PRO A 155 9.80 1.73 -5.92
CA PRO A 155 9.31 2.43 -7.10
C PRO A 155 10.39 2.40 -8.18
N ASN A 156 9.98 2.05 -9.40
CA ASN A 156 10.79 2.20 -10.60
C ASN A 156 10.97 3.71 -10.87
N LEU A 157 11.83 4.36 -10.10
CA LEU A 157 12.36 5.66 -10.47
C LEU A 157 13.22 5.43 -11.71
N PRO A 158 13.08 6.22 -12.80
CA PRO A 158 14.08 6.18 -13.85
C PRO A 158 15.42 6.44 -13.17
N ASP A 159 16.38 5.53 -13.36
CA ASP A 159 17.75 5.76 -12.90
C ASP A 159 18.11 7.17 -13.31
N ALA A 160 18.57 7.98 -12.34
CA ALA A 160 19.17 9.25 -12.68
C ALA A 160 20.25 8.92 -13.69
N GLY A 161 20.01 9.24 -14.96
CA GLY A 161 20.93 8.91 -16.04
C GLY A 161 22.32 9.40 -15.67
N PRO A 162 23.38 8.86 -16.30
CA PRO A 162 24.76 9.20 -15.95
C PRO A 162 24.87 10.70 -15.73
N ARG A 163 25.28 11.11 -14.52
CA ARG A 163 25.54 12.52 -14.21
C ARG A 163 26.42 13.05 -15.35
N PRO A 164 26.00 14.08 -16.10
CA PRO A 164 26.83 14.61 -17.17
C PRO A 164 28.18 14.98 -16.56
N THR A 165 29.25 14.38 -17.09
CA THR A 165 30.61 14.76 -16.72
C THR A 165 30.71 16.27 -16.93
N PRO A 166 31.13 17.06 -15.92
CA PRO A 166 31.31 18.48 -16.11
C PRO A 166 32.26 18.69 -17.29
N THR A 167 31.75 19.35 -18.34
CA THR A 167 32.55 19.72 -19.50
C THR A 167 33.71 20.59 -19.00
N PRO A 168 34.98 20.25 -19.30
CA PRO A 168 36.09 21.14 -18.98
C PRO A 168 35.84 22.51 -19.62
N ILE A 169 35.84 23.57 -18.82
CA ILE A 169 35.80 24.94 -19.32
C ILE A 169 37.09 25.14 -20.14
N PRO A 170 37.02 25.52 -21.43
CA PRO A 170 38.23 25.77 -22.20
C PRO A 170 39.00 26.93 -21.58
N THR A 171 40.27 26.68 -21.24
CA THR A 171 41.20 27.73 -20.79
C THR A 171 41.37 28.74 -21.94
N PRO A 172 41.11 30.04 -21.73
CA PRO A 172 41.32 31.03 -22.78
C PRO A 172 42.81 31.09 -23.14
N THR A 173 43.17 30.60 -24.31
CA THR A 173 44.50 30.75 -24.90
C THR A 173 44.52 32.06 -25.69
N GLY A 174 44.46 33.18 -24.98
CA GLY A 174 44.72 34.51 -25.54
C GLY A 174 46.17 34.91 -25.28
N PRO A 175 46.87 35.57 -26.22
CA PRO A 175 48.22 36.05 -25.97
C PRO A 175 48.20 37.12 -24.87
N VAL A 176 49.06 36.95 -23.86
CA VAL A 176 49.43 38.04 -22.96
C VAL A 176 50.22 39.03 -23.82
N VAL A 177 49.59 40.14 -24.20
CA VAL A 177 50.29 41.27 -24.82
C VAL A 177 51.04 41.99 -23.71
N HIS A 178 52.32 42.27 -23.97
CA HIS A 178 53.31 42.87 -23.06
C HIS A 178 52.83 44.10 -22.30
#